data_AF-A0AA86MI65-F1
#
_entry.id   AF-A0AA86MI65-F1
#
_cell.length_a   1.000
_cell.length_b   1.000
_cell.length_c   1.000
_cell.angle_alpha   90.00
_cell.angle_beta   90.00
_cell.angle_gamma   90.00
#
_symmetry.space_group_name_H-M   'P 1'
#
loop_
_entity.id
_entity.type
_entity.pdbx_description
1 polymer ?
#
loop_
_entity_poly.entity_id
_entity_poly.type
_entity_poly.pdbx_seq_one_letter_code
_entity_poly.pdbx_strand_id
1 'polypeptide(L)' 'MNELEQLRKENSFLKDEIRRLKSRGAGRKPKFNLYQISNIKNARNQGKSYREIAETYNCSVSLIHKLINEK' A
#
# COMPACT_ATOMS: atom_id res chain seq x y z
N MET A 1 -16.77 41.32 8.98
CA MET A 1 -15.61 40.41 8.96
C MET A 1 -14.64 40.99 7.94
N ASN A 2 -13.41 41.29 8.35
CA ASN A 2 -12.43 41.94 7.48
C ASN A 2 -12.06 40.98 6.33
N GLU A 3 -11.86 41.49 5.12
CA GLU A 3 -11.43 40.69 3.95
C GLU A 3 -10.19 39.85 4.27
N LEU A 4 -9.26 40.43 5.04
CA LEU A 4 -8.06 39.73 5.52
C LEU A 4 -8.39 38.52 6.42
N GLU A 5 -9.44 38.60 7.24
CA GLU A 5 -9.87 37.48 8.10
C GLU A 5 -10.51 36.37 7.27
N GLN A 6 -11.32 36.74 6.26
CA GLN A 6 -11.93 35.79 5.33
C GLN A 6 -10.86 35.02 4.56
N LEU A 7 -9.90 35.74 3.98
CA LEU A 7 -8.79 35.12 3.25
C LEU A 7 -7.95 34.20 4.15
N ARG A 8 -7.69 34.58 5.41
CA ARG A 8 -6.97 33.71 6.37
C ARG A 8 -7.74 32.44 6.69
N LYS A 9 -9.06 32.54 6.88
CA LYS A 9 -9.93 31.39 7.16
C LYS A 9 -9.97 30.43 5.97
N GLU A 10 -10.12 30.96 4.76
CA GLU A 10 -10.09 30.18 3.52
C GLU A 10 -8.73 29.49 3.32
N ASN A 11 -7.62 30.20 3.56
CA ASN A 11 -6.28 29.62 3.45
C ASN A 11 -6.07 28.46 4.43
N SER A 12 -6.55 28.60 5.66
CA SER A 12 -6.49 27.52 6.67
C SER A 12 -7.27 26.29 6.21
N PHE A 13 -8.50 26.50 5.74
CA PHE A 13 -9.37 25.44 5.24
C PHE A 13 -8.74 24.70 4.04
N LEU A 14 -8.20 25.42 3.06
CA LEU A 14 -7.55 24.82 1.89
C LEU A 14 -6.31 24.01 2.29
N LYS A 15 -5.52 24.47 3.26
CA LYS A 15 -4.36 23.71 3.77
C LYS A 15 -4.78 22.40 4.43
N ASP A 16 -5.87 22.41 5.19
CA ASP A 16 -6.40 21.21 5.83
C ASP A 16 -6.98 20.24 4.80
N GLU A 17 -7.67 20.75 3.79
CA GLU A 17 -8.20 19.95 2.70
C GLU A 17 -7.07 19.30 1.88
N ILE A 18 -6.00 20.04 1.57
CA ILE A 18 -4.81 19.49 0.91
C ILE A 18 -4.18 18.38 1.76
N ARG A 19 -4.05 18.58 3.08
CA ARG A 19 -3.50 17.56 3.98
C ARG A 19 -4.37 16.30 3.96
N ARG A 20 -5.68 16.44 4.06
CA ARG A 20 -6.64 15.34 3.95
C ARG A 20 -6.51 14.61 2.63
N LEU A 21 -6.47 15.34 1.51
CA LEU A 21 -6.34 14.76 0.17
C LEU A 21 -5.04 13.97 0.01
N LYS A 22 -3.92 14.46 0.56
CA LYS A 22 -2.64 13.74 0.57
C LYS A 22 -2.66 12.49 1.47
N SER A 23 -3.34 12.55 2.60
CA SER A 23 -3.39 11.44 3.57
C SER A 23 -4.46 10.38 3.26
N ARG A 24 -5.34 10.62 2.28
CA ARG A 24 -6.32 9.62 1.78
C ARG A 24 -5.69 8.32 1.31
N GLY A 25 -4.39 8.32 1.00
CA GLY A 25 -3.66 7.14 0.58
C GLY A 25 -4.16 6.60 -0.75
N ALA A 26 -4.10 7.44 -1.79
CA ALA A 26 -4.43 7.08 -3.16
C ALA A 26 -3.59 5.90 -3.68
N GLY A 27 -4.13 5.15 -4.63
CA GLY A 27 -3.45 4.03 -5.29
C GLY A 27 -3.79 2.65 -4.72
N ARG A 28 -3.22 1.63 -5.35
CA ARG A 28 -3.43 0.23 -5.00
C ARG A 28 -2.67 -0.08 -3.70
N LYS A 29 -3.38 -0.49 -2.65
CA LYS A 29 -2.74 -0.94 -1.42
C LYS A 29 -2.02 -2.28 -1.66
N PRO A 30 -0.85 -2.51 -1.07
CA PRO A 30 -0.19 -3.82 -1.14
C PRO A 30 -1.14 -4.90 -0.63
N LYS A 31 -1.27 -6.01 -1.38
CA LYS A 31 -2.10 -7.15 -0.95
C LYS A 31 -1.53 -7.84 0.30
N PHE A 32 -0.22 -7.79 0.48
CA PHE A 32 0.48 -8.43 1.58
C PHE A 32 1.34 -7.44 2.34
N ASN A 33 1.44 -7.62 3.66
CA ASN A 33 2.35 -6.87 4.51
C ASN A 33 3.76 -7.48 4.50
N LEU A 34 4.73 -6.79 5.11
CA LEU A 34 6.14 -7.22 5.13
C LEU A 34 6.34 -8.59 5.77
N TYR A 35 5.58 -8.91 6.82
CA TYR A 35 5.64 -10.21 7.49
C TYR A 35 5.15 -11.34 6.58
N GLN A 36 4.04 -11.14 5.88
CA GLN A 36 3.52 -12.09 4.90
C GLN A 36 4.49 -12.28 3.73
N ILE A 37 5.11 -11.20 3.24
CA ILE A 37 6.14 -11.29 2.18
C ILE A 37 7.35 -12.10 2.66
N SER A 38 7.79 -11.89 3.90
CA SER A 38 8.84 -12.71 4.52
C SER A 38 8.45 -14.19 4.57
N ASN A 39 7.23 -14.50 5.00
CA ASN A 39 6.72 -15.87 5.03
C ASN A 39 6.62 -16.50 3.63
N ILE A 40 6.24 -15.73 2.61
CA ILE A 40 6.23 -16.17 1.20
C ILE A 40 7.65 -16.53 0.74
N LYS A 41 8.65 -15.69 1.03
CA LYS A 41 10.06 -15.95 0.70
C LYS A 41 10.59 -17.19 1.44
N ASN A 42 10.28 -17.32 2.74
CA ASN A 42 10.67 -18.48 3.53
C ASN A 42 10.02 -19.78 3.05
N ALA A 43 8.74 -19.75 2.66
CA ALA A 43 8.05 -20.89 2.07
C ALA A 43 8.73 -21.37 0.79
N ARG A 44 9.23 -20.44 -0.04
CA ARG A 44 10.01 -20.80 -1.23
C ARG A 44 11.36 -21.42 -0.86
N ASN A 45 12.06 -20.87 0.13
CA ASN A 45 13.32 -21.43 0.62
C ASN A 45 13.16 -22.84 1.21
N GLN A 46 11.98 -23.15 1.78
CA GLN A 46 11.62 -24.49 2.26
C GLN A 46 11.26 -25.48 1.14
N GLY A 47 11.32 -25.07 -0.13
CA GLY A 47 11.08 -25.93 -1.28
C GLY A 47 9.65 -25.92 -1.82
N LYS A 48 8.72 -25.15 -1.23
CA LYS A 48 7.35 -25.05 -1.77
C LYS A 48 7.36 -24.44 -3.18
N SER A 49 6.50 -24.93 -4.05
CA SER A 49 6.32 -24.41 -5.40
C SER A 49 5.60 -23.07 -5.39
N TYR A 50 5.81 -22.27 -6.45
CA TYR A 50 5.08 -21.00 -6.61
C TYR A 50 3.56 -21.21 -6.63
N ARG A 51 3.08 -22.35 -7.13
CA ARG A 51 1.66 -22.69 -7.22
C ARG A 51 1.06 -22.96 -5.84
N GLU A 52 1.70 -23.80 -5.02
CA GLU A 52 1.24 -24.10 -3.66
C GLU A 52 1.18 -22.83 -2.79
N ILE A 53 2.18 -21.95 -2.92
CA ILE A 53 2.20 -20.67 -2.21
C ILE A 53 1.07 -19.76 -2.72
N ALA A 54 0.85 -19.70 -4.03
CA ALA A 54 -0.22 -18.91 -4.62
C ALA A 54 -1.61 -19.37 -4.16
N GLU A 55 -1.84 -20.68 -4.09
CA GLU A 55 -3.06 -21.29 -3.54
C GLU A 55 -3.22 -20.99 -2.04
N THR A 56 -2.15 -21.12 -1.25
CA THR A 56 -2.14 -20.80 0.20
C THR A 56 -2.55 -19.34 0.47
N TYR A 57 -2.08 -18.39 -0.35
CA TYR A 57 -2.35 -16.96 -0.19
C TYR A 57 -3.49 -16.43 -1.09
N ASN A 58 -4.21 -17.34 -1.76
CA ASN A 58 -5.29 -17.05 -2.70
C ASN A 58 -4.95 -15.89 -3.66
N CYS A 59 -3.87 -16.06 -4.43
CA CYS A 59 -3.39 -15.06 -5.38
C CYS A 59 -2.78 -15.70 -6.63
N SER A 60 -2.35 -14.89 -7.59
CA SER A 60 -1.77 -15.42 -8.82
C SER A 60 -0.32 -15.86 -8.61
N VAL A 61 0.07 -16.90 -9.35
CA VAL A 61 1.47 -17.37 -9.41
C VAL A 61 2.42 -16.24 -9.80
N SER A 62 2.02 -15.39 -10.75
CA SER A 62 2.80 -14.23 -11.18
C SER A 62 3.06 -13.23 -10.04
N LEU A 63 2.07 -13.02 -9.15
CA LEU A 63 2.25 -12.15 -7.98
C LEU A 63 3.27 -12.75 -7.01
N ILE A 64 3.19 -14.05 -6.72
CA ILE A 64 4.18 -14.72 -5.87
C ILE A 64 5.58 -14.65 -6.49
N HIS A 65 5.70 -14.92 -7.79
CA HIS A 65 6.97 -14.81 -8.51
C HIS A 65 7.56 -13.40 -8.38
N LYS A 66 6.74 -12.36 -8.54
CA LYS A 66 7.15 -10.97 -8.35
C LYS A 66 7.64 -10.73 -6.93
N LEU A 67 6.86 -11.09 -5.91
CA LEU A 67 7.20 -10.85 -4.50
C LEU A 67 8.50 -11.52 -4.05
N ILE A 68 8.83 -12.67 -4.64
CA ILE A 68 10.05 -13.41 -4.31
C ILE A 68 11.28 -12.78 -4.98
N ASN A 69 11.16 -12.34 -6.23
CA ASN A 69 12.30 -11.96 -7.07
C ASN A 69 12.52 -10.43 -7.19
N GLU A 70 11.57 -9.61 -6.75
CA GLU A 70 11.73 -8.15 -6.72
C GLU A 70 12.74 -7.73 -5.63
N LYS A 71 13.73 -6.90 -6.01
CA LYS A 71 14.79 -6.37 -5.14
C LYS A 71 14.31 -5.14 -4.38
#